data_AF-A0A0C2CHQ8-F1
#
_entry.id   AF-A0A0C2CHQ8-F1
#
_cell.length_a   1.000
_cell.length_b   1.000
_cell.length_c   1.000
_cell.angle_alpha   90.00
_cell.angle_beta   90.00
_cell.angle_gamma   90.00
#
_symmetry.space_group_name_H-M   'P 1'
#
loop_
_entity.id
_entity.type
_entity.pdbx_description
1 polymer ?
#
loop_
_entity_poly.entity_id
_entity_poly.type
_entity_poly.pdbx_seq_one_letter_code
_entity_poly.pdbx_strand_id
1 'polypeptide(L)' 'MKRGLLSGSIVTRRGFQIDLYVPFMTILEFIFIVGWMKVAEALLNPLGEDDDDFECNFLIDKNIAVSD' A
#
# COMPACT_ATOMS: atom_id res chain seq x y z
N MET A 1 -10.08 9.55 60.78
CA MET A 1 -9.51 10.66 59.98
C MET A 1 -8.01 10.44 59.78
N LYS A 2 -7.62 9.62 58.79
CA LYS A 2 -6.25 9.56 58.24
C LYS A 2 -6.38 9.53 56.73
N ARG A 3 -6.54 10.71 56.14
CA ARG A 3 -6.38 10.95 54.70
C ARG A 3 -4.89 11.22 54.49
N GLY A 4 -4.22 10.45 53.63
CA GLY A 4 -2.85 10.74 53.20
C GLY A 4 -1.92 9.53 53.24
N LEU A 5 -1.93 8.75 52.17
CA LEU A 5 -0.73 8.61 51.35
C LEU A 5 -1.12 8.06 49.98
N LEU A 6 -0.73 8.83 48.98
CA LEU A 6 -0.87 8.54 47.56
C LEU A 6 -0.02 7.31 47.24
N SER A 7 -0.60 6.11 47.36
CA SER A 7 -0.08 4.92 46.70
C SER A 7 -0.93 4.58 45.48
N GLY A 8 -1.37 5.61 44.78
CA GLY A 8 -1.64 5.51 43.35
C GLY A 8 -0.29 5.35 42.68
N SER A 9 0.26 4.12 42.74
CA SER A 9 1.39 3.71 41.93
C SER A 9 1.05 4.06 40.50
N ILE A 10 1.65 5.16 40.07
CA ILE A 10 1.53 5.75 38.75
C ILE A 10 1.64 4.59 37.78
N VAL A 11 0.54 4.31 37.07
CA VAL A 11 0.48 3.38 35.95
C VAL A 11 1.45 3.93 34.91
N THR A 12 2.71 3.61 35.07
CA THR A 12 3.75 3.91 34.10
C THR A 12 3.64 2.84 33.03
N ARG A 13 2.58 2.93 32.22
CA ARG A 13 2.62 2.38 30.88
C ARG A 13 3.69 3.20 30.17
N ARG A 14 4.94 2.72 30.18
CA ARG A 14 5.94 3.15 29.19
C ARG A 14 5.42 2.66 27.84
N GLY A 15 4.47 3.39 27.28
CA GLY A 15 4.18 3.35 25.86
C GLY A 15 5.49 3.69 25.17
N PHE A 16 5.93 2.79 24.31
CA PHE A 16 7.18 2.87 23.57
C PHE A 16 7.26 4.23 22.87
N GLN A 17 8.05 5.16 23.42
CA GLN A 17 8.26 6.48 22.83
C GLN A 17 9.29 6.30 21.72
N ILE A 18 8.82 5.88 20.54
CA ILE A 18 9.66 5.89 19.35
C ILE A 18 9.66 7.30 18.79
N ASP A 19 10.75 8.04 18.99
CA ASP A 19 10.99 9.30 18.32
C ASP A 19 11.58 9.01 16.92
N LEU A 20 10.73 8.51 16.01
CA LEU A 20 11.06 8.32 14.60
C LEU A 20 10.77 9.63 13.87
N TYR A 21 11.82 10.43 13.61
CA TYR A 21 11.70 11.65 12.79
C TYR A 21 11.09 11.37 11.41
N VAL A 22 11.29 10.15 10.90
CA VAL A 22 10.65 9.64 9.68
C VAL A 22 9.81 8.41 10.02
N PRO A 23 8.50 8.41 9.74
CA PRO A 23 7.60 7.31 10.08
C PRO A 23 7.76 6.14 9.10
N PHE A 24 8.84 5.36 9.25
CA PHE A 24 9.19 4.26 8.34
C PHE A 24 8.08 3.21 8.19
N MET A 25 7.43 2.82 9.28
CA MET A 25 6.36 1.81 9.22
C MET A 25 5.16 2.29 8.41
N THR A 26 4.76 3.55 8.57
CA THR A 26 3.66 4.15 7.82
C THR A 26 3.98 4.29 6.33
N ILE A 27 5.25 4.56 5.99
CA ILE A 27 5.70 4.60 4.59
C ILE A 27 5.58 3.21 3.95
N LEU A 28 5.99 2.17 4.67
CA LEU A 28 5.89 0.80 4.20
C LEU A 28 4.42 0.37 4.02
N GLU A 29 3.55 0.67 4.99
CA GLU A 29 2.10 0.47 4.88
C GLU A 29 1.49 1.19 3.67
N PHE A 30 1.90 2.44 3.44
CA PHE A 30 1.47 3.23 2.28
C PHE A 30 1.88 2.57 0.96
N ILE A 31 3.12 2.11 0.83
CA ILE A 31 3.61 1.43 -0.39
C ILE A 31 2.83 0.15 -0.64
N PHE A 32 2.55 -0.65 0.40
CA PHE A 32 1.76 -1.88 0.22
C PHE A 32 0.33 -1.61 -0.24
N ILE A 33 -0.37 -0.66 0.39
CA ILE A 33 -1.76 -0.34 0.05
C ILE A 33 -1.86 0.31 -1.34
N VAL A 34 -1.06 1.33 -1.62
CA VAL A 34 -1.09 2.05 -2.90
C VAL A 34 -0.51 1.19 -4.02
N GLY A 35 0.54 0.42 -3.74
CA GLY A 35 1.10 -0.53 -4.69
C GLY A 35 0.08 -1.59 -5.11
N TRP A 36 -0.62 -2.21 -4.16
CA TRP A 36 -1.68 -3.17 -4.48
C TRP A 36 -2.87 -2.54 -5.22
N MET A 37 -3.24 -1.31 -4.87
CA MET A 37 -4.28 -0.58 -5.60
C MET A 37 -3.88 -0.35 -7.07
N LYS A 38 -2.64 0.05 -7.34
CA LYS A 38 -2.15 0.27 -8.71
C LYS A 38 -2.03 -1.00 -9.53
N VAL A 39 -1.65 -2.13 -8.90
CA VAL A 39 -1.70 -3.43 -9.57
C VAL A 39 -3.12 -3.78 -9.98
N ALA A 40 -4.11 -3.51 -9.11
CA ALA A 40 -5.51 -3.73 -9.44
C ALA A 40 -6.01 -2.80 -10.58
N GLU A 41 -5.54 -1.55 -10.62
CA GLU A 41 -5.84 -0.58 -11.69
C GLU A 41 -5.31 -1.05 -13.04
N ALA A 42 -4.04 -1.47 -13.12
CA ALA A 42 -3.44 -2.01 -14.33
C ALA A 42 -4.15 -3.28 -14.85
N LEU A 43 -4.73 -4.08 -13.95
CA LEU A 43 -5.48 -5.29 -14.32
C LEU A 43 -6.97 -5.04 -14.59
N LEU A 44 -7.50 -3.85 -14.25
CA LEU A 44 -8.92 -3.55 -14.39
C LEU A 44 -9.30 -3.32 -15.87
N ASN A 45 -8.41 -2.70 -16.65
CA ASN A 45 -8.58 -2.50 -18.08
C ASN A 45 -7.28 -2.78 -18.84
N PRO A 46 -6.88 -4.04 -19.01
CA PRO A 46 -5.61 -4.42 -19.64
C PRO A 46 -5.60 -4.23 -21.18
N LEU A 47 -6.63 -3.59 -21.73
CA LEU A 47 -6.83 -3.31 -23.16
C LEU A 47 -6.82 -1.79 -23.45
N GLY A 48 -6.36 -0.99 -22.48
CA GLY A 48 -6.18 0.44 -22.67
C GLY A 48 -4.95 0.77 -23.52
N GLU A 49 -4.49 2.00 -23.38
CA GLU A 49 -3.33 2.54 -24.09
C GLU A 49 -2.17 2.83 -23.12
N ASP A 50 -2.28 2.37 -21.86
CA ASP A 50 -1.23 2.55 -20.87
C ASP A 50 -0.03 1.65 -21.21
N ASP A 51 1.17 2.05 -20.80
CA ASP A 51 2.43 1.35 -21.17
C ASP A 51 2.48 -0.13 -20.74
N ASP A 52 1.68 -0.51 -19.75
CA ASP A 52 1.57 -1.88 -19.21
C ASP A 52 0.38 -2.69 -19.79
N ASP A 53 -0.40 -2.11 -20.73
CA ASP A 53 -1.54 -2.78 -21.39
C ASP A 53 -1.12 -3.71 -22.53
N PHE A 54 -2.04 -4.58 -22.98
CA PHE A 54 -1.78 -5.46 -24.11
C PHE A 54 -1.79 -4.71 -25.44
N GLU A 55 -0.75 -4.91 -26.26
CA GLU A 55 -0.65 -4.41 -27.63
C GLU A 55 -1.57 -5.21 -28.59
N CYS A 56 -2.88 -5.01 -28.44
CA CYS A 56 -3.90 -5.76 -29.19
C CYS A 56 -3.86 -5.51 -30.69
N ASN A 57 -3.47 -4.30 -31.13
CA ASN A 57 -3.33 -3.97 -32.55
C ASN A 57 -2.28 -4.86 -33.23
N PHE A 58 -1.13 -5.05 -32.57
CA PHE A 58 -0.08 -5.96 -33.04
C PHE A 58 -0.56 -7.42 -33.11
N LEU A 59 -1.31 -7.88 -32.10
CA LEU A 59 -1.84 -9.25 -32.09
C LEU A 59 -2.86 -9.49 -33.21
N ILE A 60 -3.71 -8.50 -33.52
CA ILE A 60 -4.70 -8.60 -34.59
C ILE A 60 -4.02 -8.63 -35.97
N ASP A 61 -3.06 -7.75 -36.22
CA ASP A 61 -2.31 -7.70 -37.49
C ASP A 61 -1.58 -9.02 -37.76
N LYS A 62 -0.98 -9.61 -36.72
CA LYS A 62 -0.29 -10.91 -36.81
C LYS A 62 -1.26 -12.05 -37.10
N ASN A 63 -2.44 -12.04 -36.49
CA ASN A 63 -3.44 -13.08 -36.71
C ASN A 63 -4.02 -13.02 -38.12
N ILE A 64 -4.29 -11.83 -38.66
CA ILE A 64 -4.79 -11.67 -40.04
C ILE A 64 -3.72 -12.11 -41.05
N ALA A 65 -2.47 -11.68 -40.88
CA ALA A 65 -1.38 -12.02 -41.80
C ALA A 65 -0.98 -13.51 -41.81
N VAL A 66 -1.30 -14.27 -40.76
CA VAL A 66 -1.09 -15.72 -40.70
C VAL A 66 -2.32 -16.50 -41.20
N SER A 67 -3.49 -15.86 -41.22
CA SER A 67 -4.74 -16.48 -41.67
C SER A 67 -4.96 -16.40 -43.18
N ASP A 68 -4.22 -15.52 -43.88
CA ASP A 68 -4.05 -15.50 -45.35
C ASP A 68 -2.89 -16.43 -45.79
#